data_AF-A0A060CN42-F1
#
_entry.id   AF-A0A060CN42-F1
#
_cell.length_a   1.000
_cell.length_b   1.000
_cell.length_c   1.000
_cell.angle_alpha   90.00
_cell.angle_beta   90.00
_cell.angle_gamma   90.00
#
_symmetry.space_group_name_H-M   'P 1'
#
loop_
_entity.id
_entity.type
_entity.pdbx_description
1 polymer ?
#
loop_
_entity_poly.entity_id
_entity_poly.type
_entity_poly.pdbx_seq_one_letter_code
_entity_poly.pdbx_strand_id
1 'polypeptide(L)'
;NFENGSLGYPVGNQSQLSTKTRTGQTVWTQNFEGGRIYAYGGHGYTLLNGHIYDQWASQGYEHGPLGYPTTDQFKLSTKTSDGQTVWIQKFEGGNIYATTTQAWIVYTGDSIYTQWAAQGYEHGPLGYPTNNPTTTNTTTTQQTFEHGTLTETTDGN
;
A
#
# COMPACT_ATOMS: atom_id res chain seq x y z
N ASN A 1 7.13 28.14 4.15
CA ASN A 1 7.45 28.22 2.72
C ASN A 1 7.02 26.93 2.06
N PHE A 2 5.88 26.94 1.38
CA PHE A 2 5.35 25.80 0.62
C PHE A 2 5.98 25.83 -0.78
N GLU A 3 7.29 25.60 -0.85
CA GLU A 3 8.01 25.52 -2.12
C GLU A 3 7.81 24.12 -2.70
N ASN A 4 6.95 23.98 -3.71
CA ASN A 4 6.83 22.85 -4.64
C ASN A 4 7.34 21.49 -4.12
N GLY A 5 6.73 20.99 -3.04
CA GLY A 5 6.86 19.58 -2.68
C GLY A 5 6.33 18.70 -3.82
N SER A 6 6.65 17.41 -3.82
CA SER A 6 6.29 16.44 -4.87
C SER A 6 4.82 16.42 -5.33
N LEU A 7 3.91 17.08 -4.59
CA LEU A 7 2.51 17.28 -4.92
C LEU A 7 2.21 18.38 -5.96
N GLY A 8 3.02 19.44 -6.07
CA GLY A 8 2.70 20.58 -6.93
C GLY A 8 1.45 21.36 -6.50
N TYR A 9 0.74 22.00 -7.44
CA TYR A 9 -0.43 22.84 -7.17
C TYR A 9 -1.74 22.04 -7.09
N PRO A 10 -2.76 22.53 -6.34
CA PRO A 10 -4.08 21.93 -6.35
C PRO A 10 -4.74 22.10 -7.72
N VAL A 11 -5.25 21.01 -8.30
CA VAL A 11 -5.96 21.02 -9.59
C VAL A 11 -7.49 21.04 -9.42
N GLY A 12 -7.97 21.04 -8.17
CA GLY A 12 -9.38 21.13 -7.84
C GLY A 12 -9.62 21.48 -6.38
N ASN A 13 -10.86 21.81 -6.07
CA ASN A 13 -11.29 22.03 -4.69
C ASN A 13 -11.35 20.73 -3.92
N GLN A 14 -11.17 20.83 -2.60
CA GLN A 14 -11.46 19.73 -1.70
C GLN A 14 -12.95 19.33 -1.81
N SER A 15 -13.23 18.03 -1.82
CA SER A 15 -14.58 17.48 -1.90
C SER A 15 -14.74 16.28 -0.97
N GLN A 16 -15.96 16.05 -0.46
CA GLN A 16 -16.26 14.90 0.38
C GLN A 16 -16.47 13.66 -0.51
N LEU A 17 -15.87 12.53 -0.15
CA LEU A 17 -16.13 11.25 -0.78
C LEU A 17 -17.39 10.60 -0.23
N SER A 18 -18.09 9.84 -1.07
CA SER A 18 -19.30 9.09 -0.68
C SER A 18 -18.97 7.85 0.14
N THR A 19 -17.76 7.30 -0.02
CA THR A 19 -17.25 6.19 0.78
C THR A 19 -16.70 6.68 2.11
N LYS A 20 -16.66 5.77 3.08
CA LYS A 20 -16.11 6.00 4.42
C LYS A 20 -14.93 5.08 4.64
N THR A 21 -14.06 5.44 5.57
CA THR A 21 -13.03 4.51 6.09
C THR A 21 -13.70 3.24 6.63
N ARG A 22 -12.93 2.17 6.81
CA ARG A 22 -13.40 0.93 7.44
C ARG A 22 -13.92 1.16 8.86
N THR A 23 -13.41 2.19 9.53
CA THR A 23 -13.86 2.64 10.85
C THR A 23 -15.06 3.59 10.81
N GLY A 24 -15.62 3.85 9.62
CA GLY A 24 -16.83 4.65 9.42
C GLY A 24 -16.61 6.17 9.40
N GLN A 25 -15.37 6.64 9.22
CA GLN A 25 -15.05 8.07 9.16
C GLN A 25 -15.34 8.62 7.75
N THR A 26 -15.88 9.83 7.71
CA THR A 26 -16.02 10.59 6.47
C THR A 26 -14.64 10.97 5.94
N VAL A 27 -14.44 10.80 4.63
CA VAL A 27 -13.20 11.17 3.95
C VAL A 27 -13.42 12.35 3.02
N TRP A 28 -12.49 13.28 3.04
CA TRP A 28 -12.38 14.36 2.07
C TRP A 28 -11.18 14.12 1.18
N THR A 29 -11.24 14.57 -0.07
CA THR A 29 -10.11 14.46 -0.98
C THR A 29 -9.86 15.76 -1.73
N GLN A 30 -8.61 16.01 -2.08
CA GLN A 30 -8.20 17.08 -2.96
C GLN A 30 -7.13 16.57 -3.94
N ASN A 31 -7.31 16.89 -5.22
CA ASN A 31 -6.36 16.54 -6.27
C ASN A 31 -5.29 17.63 -6.39
N PHE A 32 -4.06 17.18 -6.64
CA PHE A 32 -2.90 17.99 -6.96
C PHE A 32 -2.23 17.46 -8.24
N GLU A 33 -1.36 18.25 -8.86
CA GLU A 33 -0.64 17.84 -10.08
C GLU A 33 0.17 16.56 -9.89
N GLY A 34 0.83 16.44 -8.74
CA GLY A 34 1.71 15.34 -8.38
C GLY A 34 1.04 14.25 -7.54
N GLY A 35 -0.27 14.31 -7.31
CA GLY A 35 -0.95 13.28 -6.51
C GLY A 35 -2.29 13.73 -5.94
N ARG A 36 -2.66 13.12 -4.82
CA ARG A 36 -3.93 13.36 -4.14
C ARG A 36 -3.74 13.34 -2.62
N ILE A 37 -4.48 14.17 -1.92
CA ILE A 37 -4.58 14.11 -0.46
C ILE A 37 -5.93 13.50 -0.08
N TYR A 38 -5.93 12.57 0.86
CA TYR A 38 -7.12 12.04 1.53
C TYR A 38 -7.10 12.47 2.99
N ALA A 39 -8.14 13.15 3.45
CA ALA A 39 -8.23 13.69 4.80
C ALA A 39 -9.40 13.06 5.56
N TYR A 40 -9.10 12.47 6.72
CA TYR A 40 -10.07 11.89 7.64
C TYR A 40 -9.48 11.81 9.05
N GLY A 41 -10.34 11.77 10.08
CA GLY A 41 -9.89 11.63 11.48
C GLY A 41 -8.97 12.75 11.98
N GLY A 42 -8.96 13.92 11.32
CA GLY A 42 -8.05 15.02 11.65
C GLY A 42 -6.66 14.93 11.01
N HIS A 43 -6.40 13.92 10.19
CA HIS A 43 -5.15 13.72 9.47
C HIS A 43 -5.36 13.85 7.95
N GLY A 44 -4.31 14.24 7.23
CA GLY A 44 -4.24 14.23 5.78
C GLY A 44 -3.13 13.30 5.32
N TYR A 45 -3.44 12.40 4.40
CA TYR A 45 -2.51 11.43 3.85
C TYR A 45 -2.30 11.70 2.37
N THR A 46 -1.04 11.90 2.01
CA THR A 46 -0.58 12.20 0.67
C THR A 46 -0.33 10.91 -0.08
N LEU A 47 -0.90 10.82 -1.27
CA LEU A 47 -0.67 9.76 -2.23
C LEU A 47 -0.06 10.38 -3.49
N LEU A 48 1.25 10.18 -3.69
CA LEU A 48 1.98 10.73 -4.83
C LEU A 48 1.81 9.85 -6.07
N ASN A 49 1.74 10.46 -7.24
CA ASN A 49 1.76 9.74 -8.51
C ASN A 49 3.04 8.89 -8.62
N GLY A 50 2.91 7.69 -9.20
CA GLY A 50 3.98 6.71 -9.33
C GLY A 50 3.53 5.31 -8.95
N HIS A 51 4.47 4.39 -8.82
CA HIS A 51 4.16 2.96 -8.73
C HIS A 51 3.24 2.56 -7.56
N ILE A 52 3.30 3.25 -6.40
CA ILE A 52 2.36 3.00 -5.30
C ILE A 52 0.94 3.42 -5.70
N TYR A 53 0.78 4.61 -6.27
CA TYR A 53 -0.52 5.10 -6.74
C TYR A 53 -1.08 4.20 -7.84
N ASP A 54 -0.27 3.84 -8.84
CA ASP A 54 -0.69 3.01 -9.96
C ASP A 54 -1.10 1.60 -9.49
N GLN A 55 -0.33 1.03 -8.55
CA GLN A 55 -0.65 -0.26 -7.96
C GLN A 55 -1.96 -0.19 -7.16
N TRP A 56 -2.17 0.84 -6.35
CA TRP A 56 -3.42 1.04 -5.61
C TRP A 56 -4.61 1.27 -6.55
N ALA A 57 -4.43 2.06 -7.61
CA ALA A 57 -5.42 2.31 -8.65
C ALA A 57 -5.84 1.01 -9.34
N SER A 58 -4.89 0.12 -9.64
CA SER A 58 -5.17 -1.19 -10.25
C SER A 58 -6.07 -2.09 -9.39
N GLN A 59 -6.14 -1.83 -8.09
CA GLN A 59 -6.99 -2.56 -7.14
C GLN A 59 -8.36 -1.91 -6.93
N GLY A 60 -8.69 -0.85 -7.68
CA GLY A 60 -9.95 -0.12 -7.53
C GLY A 60 -9.92 0.98 -6.47
N TYR A 61 -8.75 1.55 -6.18
CA TYR A 61 -8.59 2.67 -5.25
C TYR A 61 -9.17 2.36 -3.85
N GLU A 62 -9.86 3.32 -3.22
CA GLU A 62 -10.46 3.17 -1.89
C GLU A 62 -11.60 2.14 -1.84
N HIS A 63 -12.16 1.76 -2.99
CA HIS A 63 -13.15 0.69 -3.10
C HIS A 63 -12.51 -0.71 -3.08
N GLY A 64 -11.19 -0.77 -3.27
CA GLY A 64 -10.42 -1.99 -3.30
C GLY A 64 -10.12 -2.57 -1.91
N PRO A 65 -9.49 -3.76 -1.88
CA PRO A 65 -9.13 -4.47 -0.64
C PRO A 65 -8.07 -3.74 0.20
N LEU A 66 -7.42 -2.69 -0.30
CA LEU A 66 -6.51 -1.87 0.49
C LEU A 66 -7.23 -0.77 1.27
N GLY A 67 -8.35 -0.24 0.76
CA GLY A 67 -9.02 0.91 1.35
C GLY A 67 -8.18 2.20 1.27
N TYR A 68 -8.33 3.09 2.24
CA TYR A 68 -7.67 4.39 2.28
C TYR A 68 -6.22 4.31 2.77
N PRO A 69 -5.35 5.26 2.36
CA PRO A 69 -4.00 5.39 2.92
C PRO A 69 -4.05 5.80 4.40
N THR A 70 -3.20 5.20 5.22
CA THR A 70 -3.07 5.47 6.67
C THR A 70 -1.74 6.13 7.05
N THR A 71 -0.84 6.28 6.08
CA THR A 71 0.41 7.04 6.19
C THR A 71 0.67 7.79 4.88
N ASP A 72 1.53 8.80 4.94
CA ASP A 72 2.25 9.25 3.74
C ASP A 72 3.20 8.12 3.27
N GLN A 73 3.63 8.19 2.00
CA GLN A 73 4.71 7.35 1.51
C GLN A 73 6.03 7.75 2.18
N PHE A 74 6.83 6.76 2.61
CA PHE A 74 8.16 6.99 3.16
C PHE A 74 9.16 5.96 2.65
N LYS A 75 10.44 6.33 2.67
CA LYS A 75 11.55 5.49 2.23
C LYS A 75 11.97 4.54 3.34
N LEU A 76 12.20 3.28 3.01
CA LEU A 76 12.80 2.30 3.91
C LEU A 76 14.33 2.42 3.92
N SER A 77 14.95 2.06 5.04
CA SER A 77 16.39 2.14 5.24
C SER A 77 17.14 0.99 4.55
N THR A 78 16.47 -0.14 4.34
CA THR A 78 16.96 -1.31 3.61
C THR A 78 16.70 -1.18 2.12
N LYS A 79 17.38 -2.06 1.38
CA LYS A 79 17.29 -2.18 -0.07
C LYS A 79 16.95 -3.62 -0.41
N THR A 80 16.35 -3.82 -1.57
CA THR A 80 16.24 -5.16 -2.17
C THR A 80 17.64 -5.77 -2.37
N SER A 81 17.68 -7.07 -2.60
CA SER A 81 18.87 -7.88 -2.86
C SER A 81 19.65 -7.41 -4.08
N ASP A 82 18.98 -6.81 -5.07
CA ASP A 82 19.59 -6.16 -6.24
C ASP A 82 19.98 -4.69 -6.00
N GLY A 83 19.79 -4.17 -4.78
CA GLY A 83 20.27 -2.87 -4.33
C GLY A 83 19.32 -1.70 -4.58
N GLN A 84 18.05 -1.96 -4.92
CA GLN A 84 17.06 -0.92 -5.18
C GLN A 84 16.56 -0.30 -3.87
N THR A 85 16.30 1.01 -3.93
CA THR A 85 15.61 1.71 -2.83
C THR A 85 14.13 1.31 -2.83
N VAL A 86 13.61 1.02 -1.64
CA VAL A 86 12.19 0.71 -1.45
C VAL A 86 11.48 1.85 -0.72
N TRP A 87 10.33 2.23 -1.25
CA TRP A 87 9.35 3.09 -0.60
C TRP A 87 8.16 2.26 -0.17
N ILE A 88 7.50 2.67 0.90
CA ILE A 88 6.30 2.02 1.41
C ILE A 88 5.23 3.07 1.68
N GLN A 89 3.98 2.69 1.42
CA GLN A 89 2.82 3.36 1.97
C GLN A 89 1.86 2.36 2.57
N LYS A 90 1.31 2.71 3.73
CA LYS A 90 0.35 1.87 4.44
C LYS A 90 -1.07 2.29 4.11
N PHE A 91 -1.94 1.31 4.06
CA PHE A 91 -3.37 1.42 3.79
C PHE A 91 -4.15 0.67 4.88
N GLU A 92 -5.46 0.87 4.95
CA GLU A 92 -6.32 0.22 5.95
C GLU A 92 -6.26 -1.32 5.90
N GLY A 93 -6.06 -1.89 4.71
CA GLY A 93 -6.04 -3.33 4.47
C GLY A 93 -4.71 -3.93 4.06
N GLY A 94 -3.63 -3.15 4.08
CA GLY A 94 -2.35 -3.65 3.60
C GLY A 94 -1.32 -2.57 3.43
N ASN A 95 -0.21 -2.94 2.84
CA ASN A 95 0.90 -2.07 2.52
C ASN A 95 1.24 -2.24 1.03
N ILE A 96 1.69 -1.16 0.39
CA ILE A 96 2.33 -1.24 -0.92
C ILE A 96 3.80 -0.89 -0.74
N TYR A 97 4.66 -1.80 -1.16
CA TYR A 97 6.10 -1.62 -1.27
C TYR A 97 6.44 -1.35 -2.72
N ALA A 98 7.31 -0.39 -3.01
CA ALA A 98 7.68 -0.06 -4.37
C ALA A 98 9.15 0.32 -4.53
N THR A 99 9.74 -0.12 -5.63
CA THR A 99 10.99 0.43 -6.16
C THR A 99 10.67 1.53 -7.17
N THR A 100 11.69 2.04 -7.87
CA THR A 100 11.52 2.97 -8.99
C THR A 100 10.95 2.32 -10.25
N THR A 101 10.68 1.01 -10.24
CA THR A 101 10.20 0.27 -11.44
C THR A 101 9.03 -0.67 -11.16
N GLN A 102 8.82 -1.07 -9.91
CA GLN A 102 7.84 -2.11 -9.53
C GLN A 102 7.17 -1.75 -8.20
N ALA A 103 5.97 -2.29 -8.00
CA ALA A 103 5.25 -2.20 -6.73
C ALA A 103 4.53 -3.52 -6.43
N TRP A 104 4.43 -3.84 -5.14
CA TRP A 104 3.88 -5.07 -4.62
C TRP A 104 3.03 -4.81 -3.39
N ILE A 105 1.88 -5.47 -3.35
CA ILE A 105 0.92 -5.41 -2.24
C ILE A 105 1.26 -6.48 -1.23
N VAL A 106 1.18 -6.16 0.06
CA VAL A 106 1.10 -7.15 1.13
C VAL A 106 -0.17 -6.82 1.92
N TYR A 107 -1.18 -7.70 1.88
CA TYR A 107 -2.41 -7.49 2.65
C TYR A 107 -2.16 -7.72 4.14
N THR A 108 -2.86 -7.00 5.00
CA THR A 108 -2.82 -7.23 6.45
C THR A 108 -4.00 -8.08 6.88
N GLY A 109 -3.82 -8.83 7.98
CA GLY A 109 -4.88 -9.66 8.56
C GLY A 109 -4.99 -11.07 7.98
N ASP A 110 -4.11 -11.45 7.04
CA ASP A 110 -3.95 -12.83 6.59
C ASP A 110 -2.76 -13.54 7.28
N SER A 111 -2.67 -14.86 7.11
CA SER A 111 -1.57 -15.64 7.69
C SER A 111 -0.23 -15.43 7.01
N ILE A 112 -0.19 -14.97 5.75
CA ILE A 112 1.05 -14.63 5.05
C ILE A 112 1.73 -13.45 5.74
N TYR A 113 1.01 -12.35 5.94
CA TYR A 113 1.49 -11.16 6.64
C TYR A 113 1.86 -11.51 8.08
N THR A 114 1.06 -12.30 8.78
CA THR A 114 1.35 -12.72 10.15
C THR A 114 2.68 -13.48 10.26
N GLN A 115 2.93 -14.42 9.34
CA GLN A 115 4.18 -15.20 9.29
C GLN A 115 5.38 -14.35 8.89
N TRP A 116 5.22 -13.45 7.92
CA TRP A 116 6.28 -12.54 7.49
C TRP A 116 6.64 -11.52 8.58
N ALA A 117 5.62 -10.95 9.25
CA ALA A 117 5.77 -10.06 10.38
C ALA A 117 6.51 -10.72 11.55
N ALA A 118 6.16 -11.96 11.89
CA ALA A 118 6.81 -12.72 12.95
C ALA A 118 8.30 -12.98 12.69
N GLN A 119 8.72 -12.91 11.42
CA GLN A 119 10.11 -13.09 10.99
C GLN A 119 10.87 -11.75 10.85
N GLY A 120 10.23 -10.61 11.14
CA GLY A 120 10.87 -9.30 11.07
C GLY A 120 10.64 -8.55 9.75
N TYR A 121 9.59 -8.88 9.00
CA TYR A 121 9.23 -8.21 7.74
C TYR A 121 10.38 -8.22 6.72
N GLU A 122 10.62 -7.10 6.02
CA GLU A 122 11.69 -6.96 5.04
C GLU A 122 13.12 -7.06 5.65
N HIS A 123 13.26 -6.96 6.97
CA HIS A 123 14.52 -7.20 7.67
C HIS A 123 14.75 -8.68 7.99
N GLY A 124 13.71 -9.50 7.83
CA GLY A 124 13.71 -10.92 8.09
C GLY A 124 14.37 -11.75 6.99
N PRO A 125 14.50 -13.07 7.21
CA PRO A 125 15.13 -13.99 6.26
C PRO A 125 14.42 -14.09 4.91
N LEU A 126 13.14 -13.71 4.81
CA LEU A 126 12.38 -13.74 3.55
C LEU A 126 12.67 -12.53 2.64
N GLY A 127 13.05 -11.39 3.20
CA GLY A 127 13.25 -10.13 2.46
C GLY A 127 11.94 -9.48 1.99
N TYR A 128 12.03 -8.68 0.94
CA TYR A 128 10.90 -7.96 0.33
C TYR A 128 9.96 -8.88 -0.49
N PRO A 129 8.68 -8.51 -0.68
CA PRO A 129 7.84 -9.16 -1.67
C PRO A 129 8.37 -8.94 -3.09
N THR A 130 8.13 -9.90 -3.97
CA THR A 130 8.52 -9.85 -5.41
C THR A 130 7.32 -9.95 -6.35
N ASN A 131 6.15 -10.26 -5.82
CA ASN A 131 4.86 -10.25 -6.51
C ASN A 131 3.74 -9.79 -5.57
N ASN A 132 2.59 -9.47 -6.18
CA ASN A 132 1.34 -9.38 -5.43
C ASN A 132 0.89 -10.78 -4.99
N PRO A 133 0.17 -10.91 -3.87
CA PRO A 133 -0.43 -12.18 -3.47
C PRO A 133 -1.43 -12.64 -4.55
N THR A 134 -1.38 -13.93 -4.89
CA THR A 134 -2.28 -14.54 -5.87
C THR A 134 -3.08 -15.66 -5.23
N THR A 135 -4.41 -15.60 -5.37
CA THR A 135 -5.32 -16.64 -4.90
C THR A 135 -5.68 -17.58 -6.05
N THR A 136 -5.48 -18.87 -5.84
CA THR A 136 -5.85 -19.95 -6.76
C THR A 136 -6.96 -20.79 -6.14
N ASN A 137 -7.88 -21.28 -6.98
CA ASN A 137 -9.01 -22.14 -6.58
C ASN A 137 -9.84 -21.60 -5.40
N THR A 138 -9.85 -20.28 -5.17
CA THR A 138 -10.53 -19.57 -4.06
C THR A 138 -10.08 -19.95 -2.65
N THR A 139 -9.18 -20.91 -2.48
CA THR A 139 -8.77 -21.44 -1.17
C THR A 139 -7.30 -21.21 -0.88
N THR A 140 -6.45 -21.00 -1.89
CA THR A 140 -5.00 -20.95 -1.67
C THR A 140 -4.42 -19.64 -2.16
N THR A 141 -4.01 -18.79 -1.23
CA THR A 141 -3.29 -17.54 -1.51
C THR A 141 -1.80 -17.76 -1.33
N GLN A 142 -0.98 -17.29 -2.26
CA GLN A 142 0.48 -17.39 -2.20
C GLN A 142 1.12 -16.04 -2.48
N GLN A 143 2.22 -15.74 -1.78
CA GLN A 143 3.09 -14.61 -2.07
C GLN A 143 4.56 -15.00 -2.02
N THR A 144 5.32 -14.55 -3.01
CA THR A 144 6.76 -14.79 -3.15
C THR A 144 7.54 -13.58 -2.65
N PHE A 145 8.57 -13.86 -1.87
CA PHE A 145 9.53 -12.92 -1.32
C PHE A 145 10.92 -13.21 -1.91
N GLU A 146 11.88 -12.31 -1.71
CA GLU A 146 13.24 -12.43 -2.29
C GLU A 146 13.92 -13.77 -1.98
N HIS A 147 13.63 -14.37 -0.83
CA HIS A 147 14.29 -15.59 -0.36
C HIS A 147 13.31 -16.70 0.04
N GLY A 148 12.06 -16.63 -0.41
CA GLY A 148 11.10 -17.69 -0.10
C GLY A 148 9.69 -17.40 -0.59
N THR A 149 8.75 -18.22 -0.17
CA THR A 149 7.35 -18.08 -0.53
C THR A 149 6.50 -18.50 0.65
N LEU A 150 5.49 -17.69 0.97
CA LEU A 150 4.50 -18.00 1.98
C LEU A 150 3.19 -18.35 1.28
N THR A 151 2.47 -19.32 1.81
CA THR A 151 1.19 -19.77 1.29
C THR A 151 0.20 -19.89 2.44
N GLU A 152 -1.01 -19.42 2.20
CA GLU A 152 -2.17 -19.59 3.05
C GLU A 152 -3.17 -20.48 2.32
N THR A 153 -3.66 -21.52 3.00
CA THR A 153 -4.80 -22.30 2.55
C THR A 153 -5.95 -22.06 3.52
N THR A 154 -7.03 -21.45 3.04
CA THR A 154 -8.29 -21.38 3.78
C THR A 154 -8.96 -22.74 3.64
N ASP A 155 -8.86 -23.58 4.66
CA ASP A 155 -9.67 -24.78 4.74
C ASP A 155 -11.13 -24.33 4.88
N GLY A 156 -11.97 -24.71 3.92
CA GLY A 156 -13.40 -24.41 3.95
C GLY A 156 -14.04 -25.10 5.14
N ASN A 157 -14.21 -24.36 6.23
CA ASN A 157 -15.08 -24.74 7.36
C ASN A 157 -16.54 -24.44 7.03
#